data_AF-A0A0D7A7T7-F1
#
_entry.id   AF-A0A0D7A7T7-F1
#
_cell.length_a   1.000
_cell.length_b   1.000
_cell.length_c   1.000
_cell.angle_alpha   90.00
_cell.angle_beta   90.00
_cell.angle_gamma   90.00
#
_symmetry.space_group_name_H-M   'P 1'
#
loop_
_entity.id
_entity.type
_entity.pdbx_description
1 polymer ?
#
loop_
_entity_poly.entity_id
_entity_poly.type
_entity_poly.pdbx_seq_one_letter_code
_entity_poly.pdbx_strand_id
1 'polypeptide(L)'
;LTFGERAVASFTVYGQLRDASVDTDFAPIFQQLQFEWSCSMGMLAALAGINAAVFAVGGDSIFGVEVNPAMGMMVAISSIASGTGLACSAWYLFRYSSTDVNAFRARALDVYSSYLFFSLSSRVPGFCMLISAASIMIFLFTVAYGRWPGGVLIFCGLVGMLMTLQFLVYGI
;
A
#
# COMPACT_ATOMS: atom_id res chain seq x y z
N LEU A 1 28.26 -1.78 3.84
CA LEU A 1 26.97 -1.42 3.22
C LEU A 1 27.12 -1.46 1.71
N THR A 2 26.78 -2.58 1.12
CA THR A 2 26.64 -2.71 -0.34
C THR A 2 25.51 -1.80 -0.81
N PHE A 3 25.51 -1.36 -2.08
CA PHE A 3 24.47 -0.46 -2.61
C PHE A 3 23.05 -1.01 -2.39
N GLY A 4 22.86 -2.33 -2.57
CA GLY A 4 21.58 -3.01 -2.31
C GLY A 4 21.13 -2.95 -0.85
N GLU A 5 22.04 -3.09 0.11
CA GLU A 5 21.70 -3.00 1.54
C GLU A 5 21.29 -1.58 1.95
N ARG A 6 21.88 -0.56 1.31
CA ARG A 6 21.49 0.85 1.51
C ARG A 6 20.10 1.14 0.94
N ALA A 7 19.79 0.62 -0.24
CA ALA A 7 18.46 0.77 -0.83
C ALA A 7 17.40 0.07 0.04
N VAL A 8 17.69 -1.15 0.51
CA VAL A 8 16.79 -1.90 1.40
C VAL A 8 16.64 -1.20 2.75
N ALA A 9 17.74 -0.74 3.38
CA ALA A 9 17.67 0.01 4.64
C ALA A 9 16.89 1.34 4.53
N SER A 10 16.86 1.96 3.35
CA SER A 10 16.09 3.20 3.12
C SER A 10 14.60 2.94 2.88
N PHE A 11 14.23 1.76 2.36
CA PHE A 11 12.85 1.40 2.02
C PHE A 11 12.19 0.49 3.06
N THR A 12 12.95 -0.15 3.92
CA THR A 12 12.47 -1.15 4.87
C THR A 12 13.01 -0.91 6.28
N VAL A 13 12.52 -1.71 7.23
CA VAL A 13 12.99 -1.71 8.63
C VAL A 13 14.32 -2.45 8.81
N TYR A 14 14.99 -2.84 7.71
CA TYR A 14 16.25 -3.59 7.77
C TYR A 14 17.35 -2.89 8.58
N GLY A 15 17.52 -1.58 8.40
CA GLY A 15 18.51 -0.82 9.17
C GLY A 15 18.23 -0.87 10.67
N GLN A 16 16.96 -0.73 11.05
CA GLN A 16 16.53 -0.73 12.44
C GLN A 16 16.66 -2.12 13.08
N LEU A 17 16.29 -3.19 12.36
CA LEU A 17 16.41 -4.57 12.85
C LEU A 17 17.85 -5.05 12.96
N ARG A 18 18.73 -4.58 12.07
CA ARG A 18 20.16 -4.93 12.08
C ARG A 18 20.91 -4.20 13.19
N ASP A 19 20.59 -2.92 13.42
CA ASP A 19 21.28 -2.08 14.39
C ASP A 19 20.72 -2.26 15.83
N ALA A 20 19.54 -2.88 15.97
CA ALA A 20 18.97 -3.29 17.25
C ALA A 20 19.79 -4.40 17.91
N SER A 21 20.24 -4.16 19.14
CA SER A 21 21.10 -5.11 19.88
C SER A 21 20.44 -5.65 21.15
N VAL A 22 19.53 -4.87 21.76
CA VAL A 22 18.83 -5.21 23.00
C VAL A 22 17.34 -5.44 22.71
N ASP A 23 16.68 -6.35 23.44
CA ASP A 23 15.27 -6.71 23.22
C ASP A 23 14.32 -5.49 23.32
N THR A 24 14.69 -4.47 24.08
CA THR A 24 13.98 -3.19 24.20
C THR A 24 13.92 -2.42 22.88
N ASP A 25 14.88 -2.60 21.98
CA ASP A 25 14.95 -1.92 20.68
C ASP A 25 13.99 -2.56 19.67
N PHE A 26 13.65 -3.85 19.84
CA PHE A 26 12.77 -4.59 18.93
C PHE A 26 11.28 -4.33 19.19
N ALA A 27 10.90 -4.01 20.42
CA ALA A 27 9.52 -3.72 20.79
C ALA A 27 8.87 -2.58 19.97
N PRO A 28 9.47 -1.38 19.82
CA PRO A 28 8.88 -0.31 19.02
C PRO A 28 8.80 -0.67 17.53
N ILE A 29 9.81 -1.36 17.00
CA ILE A 29 9.82 -1.84 15.60
C ILE A 29 8.65 -2.80 15.36
N PHE A 30 8.42 -3.71 16.30
CA PHE A 30 7.36 -4.70 16.20
C PHE A 30 5.96 -4.06 16.28
N GLN A 31 5.77 -3.08 17.17
CA GLN A 31 4.52 -2.31 17.25
C GLN A 31 4.26 -1.51 15.98
N GLN A 32 5.29 -0.86 15.43
CA GLN A 32 5.19 -0.14 14.17
C GLN A 32 4.74 -1.08 13.04
N LEU A 33 5.37 -2.25 12.90
CA LEU A 33 5.02 -3.24 11.88
C LEU A 33 3.57 -3.71 12.00
N GLN A 34 3.09 -4.02 13.21
CA GLN A 34 1.69 -4.41 13.42
C GLN A 34 0.71 -3.30 13.06
N PHE A 35 1.04 -2.05 13.40
CA PHE A 35 0.23 -0.89 13.03
C PHE A 35 0.19 -0.72 11.51
N GLU A 36 1.35 -0.78 10.83
CA GLU A 36 1.45 -0.67 9.38
C GLU A 36 0.66 -1.76 8.66
N TRP A 37 0.72 -3.01 9.13
CA TRP A 37 -0.07 -4.11 8.56
C TRP A 37 -1.57 -3.95 8.80
N SER A 38 -1.97 -3.47 9.97
CA SER A 38 -3.38 -3.19 10.30
C SER A 38 -3.94 -2.07 9.44
N CYS A 39 -3.16 -1.00 9.26
CA CYS A 39 -3.49 0.11 8.38
C CYS A 39 -3.62 -0.36 6.93
N SER A 40 -2.63 -1.13 6.44
CA SER A 40 -2.64 -1.71 5.09
C SER A 40 -3.87 -2.59 4.87
N MET A 41 -4.22 -3.45 5.84
CA MET A 41 -5.42 -4.29 5.77
C MET A 41 -6.69 -3.44 5.61
N GLY A 42 -6.87 -2.40 6.43
CA GLY A 42 -8.04 -1.51 6.34
C GLY A 42 -8.16 -0.82 4.99
N MET A 43 -7.05 -0.28 4.47
CA MET A 43 -7.01 0.39 3.17
C MET A 43 -7.26 -0.58 2.02
N LEU A 44 -6.64 -1.76 2.06
CA LEU A 44 -6.86 -2.80 1.04
C LEU A 44 -8.30 -3.34 1.06
N ALA A 45 -8.93 -3.43 2.23
CA ALA A 45 -10.35 -3.79 2.34
C ALA A 45 -11.25 -2.73 1.71
N ALA A 46 -10.96 -1.44 1.93
CA ALA A 46 -11.67 -0.35 1.27
C ALA A 46 -11.51 -0.41 -0.25
N LEU A 47 -10.29 -0.63 -0.76
CA LEU A 47 -10.02 -0.78 -2.19
C LEU A 47 -10.76 -2.00 -2.79
N ALA A 48 -10.80 -3.13 -2.07
CA ALA A 48 -11.58 -4.29 -2.47
C ALA A 48 -13.09 -3.98 -2.55
N GLY A 49 -13.62 -3.18 -1.60
CA GLY A 49 -14.99 -2.68 -1.65
C GLY A 49 -15.27 -1.81 -2.87
N ILE A 50 -14.34 -0.91 -3.24
CA ILE A 50 -14.45 -0.10 -4.46
C ILE A 50 -14.46 -1.01 -5.70
N ASN A 51 -13.57 -1.99 -5.78
CA ASN A 51 -13.54 -2.96 -6.89
C ASN A 51 -14.88 -3.72 -6.99
N ALA A 52 -15.43 -4.18 -5.87
CA ALA A 52 -16.73 -4.85 -5.83
C ALA A 52 -17.86 -3.94 -6.32
N ALA A 53 -17.85 -2.66 -5.95
CA ALA A 53 -18.81 -1.68 -6.46
C ALA A 53 -18.67 -1.50 -7.97
N VAL A 54 -17.45 -1.42 -8.50
CA VAL A 54 -17.20 -1.33 -9.95
C VAL A 54 -17.74 -2.57 -10.68
N PHE A 55 -17.59 -3.76 -10.12
CA PHE A 55 -18.15 -4.99 -10.70
C PHE A 55 -19.68 -5.06 -10.65
N ALA A 56 -20.29 -4.42 -9.65
CA ALA A 56 -21.75 -4.40 -9.51
C ALA A 56 -22.43 -3.41 -10.46
N VAL A 57 -21.69 -2.44 -10.99
CA VAL A 57 -22.18 -1.44 -11.95
C VAL A 57 -22.36 -2.12 -13.32
N GLY A 58 -23.61 -2.36 -13.72
CA GLY A 58 -23.94 -2.92 -15.03
C GLY A 58 -23.72 -1.94 -16.20
N GLY A 59 -23.72 -2.47 -17.43
CA GLY A 59 -23.52 -1.69 -18.67
C GLY A 59 -24.51 -0.54 -18.87
N ASP A 60 -25.74 -0.67 -18.36
CA ASP A 60 -26.81 0.34 -18.41
C ASP A 60 -26.83 1.30 -17.20
N SER A 61 -25.75 1.37 -16.43
CA SER A 61 -25.66 2.28 -15.28
C SER A 61 -25.58 3.76 -15.69
N ILE A 62 -25.80 4.68 -14.74
CA ILE A 62 -25.72 6.15 -14.93
C ILE A 62 -24.39 6.60 -15.56
N PHE A 63 -23.34 5.79 -15.43
CA PHE A 63 -22.03 6.05 -16.02
C PHE A 63 -21.82 5.46 -17.41
N GLY A 64 -22.75 4.66 -17.95
CA GLY A 64 -22.74 4.14 -19.33
C GLY A 64 -21.33 3.88 -19.85
N VAL A 65 -20.49 3.23 -19.05
CA VAL A 65 -19.06 3.17 -19.32
C VAL A 65 -18.87 2.08 -20.35
N GLU A 66 -18.58 2.47 -21.59
CA GLU A 66 -17.96 1.56 -22.55
C GLU A 66 -16.57 1.21 -22.01
N VAL A 67 -16.49 0.15 -21.21
CA VAL A 67 -15.25 -0.29 -20.59
C VAL A 67 -14.33 -0.78 -21.70
N ASN A 68 -13.39 0.08 -22.10
CA ASN A 68 -12.30 -0.32 -22.97
C ASN A 68 -11.51 -1.45 -22.27
N PRO A 69 -11.01 -2.47 -23.00
CA PRO A 69 -10.15 -3.51 -22.43
C PRO A 69 -9.02 -2.99 -21.54
N ALA A 70 -8.46 -1.81 -21.80
CA ALA A 70 -7.46 -1.17 -20.94
C ALA A 70 -8.00 -0.81 -19.53
N MET A 71 -9.24 -0.32 -19.42
CA MET A 71 -9.87 -0.01 -18.13
C MET A 71 -10.17 -1.27 -17.33
N GLY A 72 -10.62 -2.34 -18.00
CA GLY A 72 -10.83 -3.65 -17.37
C GLY A 72 -9.54 -4.23 -16.78
N MET A 73 -8.40 -4.06 -17.46
CA MET A 73 -7.11 -4.46 -16.92
C MET A 73 -6.74 -3.72 -15.64
N MET A 74 -6.99 -2.40 -15.53
CA MET A 74 -6.69 -1.63 -14.33
C MET A 74 -7.49 -2.11 -13.11
N VAL A 75 -8.78 -2.40 -13.29
CA VAL A 75 -9.63 -2.93 -12.22
C VAL A 75 -9.20 -4.35 -11.84
N ALA A 76 -8.80 -5.17 -12.80
CA ALA A 76 -8.29 -6.52 -12.54
C ALA A 76 -6.97 -6.49 -11.75
N ILE A 77 -6.01 -5.65 -12.15
CA ILE A 77 -4.75 -5.44 -11.43
C ILE A 77 -5.03 -4.96 -9.99
N SER A 78 -5.91 -3.96 -9.83
CA SER A 78 -6.35 -3.46 -8.53
C SER A 78 -6.94 -4.57 -7.66
N SER A 79 -7.81 -5.40 -8.23
CA SER A 79 -8.51 -6.47 -7.51
C SER A 79 -7.56 -7.56 -7.03
N ILE A 80 -6.65 -8.02 -7.89
CA ILE A 80 -5.64 -9.02 -7.54
C ILE A 80 -4.72 -8.44 -6.47
N ALA A 81 -4.17 -7.24 -6.68
CA ALA A 81 -3.29 -6.59 -5.71
C ALA A 81 -3.97 -6.37 -4.36
N SER A 82 -5.24 -5.96 -4.35
CA SER A 82 -6.03 -5.81 -3.11
C SER A 82 -6.21 -7.13 -2.38
N GLY A 83 -6.64 -8.18 -3.10
CA GLY A 83 -6.90 -9.50 -2.54
C GLY A 83 -5.65 -10.17 -2.00
N THR A 84 -4.55 -10.16 -2.77
CA THR A 84 -3.27 -10.72 -2.31
C THR A 84 -2.70 -9.92 -1.15
N GLY A 85 -2.77 -8.58 -1.21
CA GLY A 85 -2.34 -7.71 -0.12
C GLY A 85 -3.11 -7.97 1.18
N LEU A 86 -4.44 -8.17 1.09
CA LEU A 86 -5.29 -8.52 2.24
C LEU A 86 -4.87 -9.86 2.84
N ALA A 87 -4.72 -10.89 2.00
CA ALA A 87 -4.30 -12.21 2.45
C ALA A 87 -2.93 -12.16 3.14
N CYS A 88 -1.96 -11.42 2.57
CA CYS A 88 -0.65 -11.22 3.19
C CYS A 88 -0.76 -10.46 4.52
N SER A 89 -1.52 -9.36 4.58
CA SER A 89 -1.69 -8.57 5.81
C SER A 89 -2.36 -9.39 6.92
N ALA A 90 -3.40 -10.15 6.57
CA ALA A 90 -4.10 -11.04 7.48
C ALA A 90 -3.18 -12.14 8.01
N TRP A 91 -2.39 -12.75 7.12
CA TRP A 91 -1.42 -13.74 7.51
C TRP A 91 -0.40 -13.18 8.51
N TYR A 92 0.19 -12.01 8.23
CA TYR A 92 1.14 -11.37 9.15
C TYR A 92 0.51 -11.02 10.49
N LEU A 93 -0.66 -10.37 10.51
CA LEU A 93 -1.33 -10.02 11.75
C LEU A 93 -1.70 -11.26 12.55
N PHE A 94 -2.29 -12.29 11.93
CA PHE A 94 -2.62 -13.53 12.60
C PHE A 94 -1.38 -14.24 13.15
N ARG A 95 -0.28 -14.24 12.38
CA ARG A 95 0.97 -14.89 12.76
C ARG A 95 1.67 -14.21 13.93
N TYR A 96 1.55 -12.89 14.04
CA TYR A 96 2.30 -12.05 14.97
C TYR A 96 1.46 -11.43 16.09
N SER A 97 0.12 -11.48 16.07
CA SER A 97 -0.77 -10.88 17.08
C SER A 97 -0.53 -11.41 18.50
N SER A 98 -0.18 -12.69 18.61
CA SER A 98 -0.01 -13.37 19.91
C SER A 98 1.45 -13.76 20.18
N THR A 99 2.41 -13.05 19.58
CA THR A 99 3.83 -13.38 19.66
C THR A 99 4.58 -12.34 20.50
N ASP A 100 5.35 -12.78 21.50
CA ASP A 100 6.25 -11.92 22.28
C ASP A 100 7.42 -11.41 21.43
N VAL A 101 8.00 -10.27 21.83
CA VAL A 101 9.13 -9.61 21.12
C VAL A 101 10.32 -10.56 20.92
N ASN A 102 10.59 -11.45 21.89
CA ASN A 102 11.67 -12.44 21.81
C ASN A 102 11.37 -13.51 20.75
N ALA A 103 10.12 -13.95 20.64
CA ALA A 103 9.69 -14.89 19.62
C ALA A 103 9.59 -14.23 18.24
N PHE A 104 9.28 -12.93 18.17
CA PHE A 104 9.38 -12.12 16.96
C PHE A 104 10.83 -12.06 16.47
N ARG A 105 11.79 -11.74 17.35
CA ARG A 105 13.23 -11.69 17.01
C ARG A 105 13.73 -13.01 16.42
N ALA A 106 13.36 -14.13 17.02
CA ALA A 106 13.73 -15.45 16.52
C ALA A 106 13.10 -15.78 15.16
N ARG A 107 11.86 -15.32 14.91
CA ARG A 107 11.13 -15.59 13.66
C ARG A 107 11.45 -14.61 12.53
N ALA A 108 11.96 -13.43 12.86
CA ALA A 108 12.39 -12.42 11.90
C ALA A 108 13.76 -12.77 11.27
N LEU A 109 14.50 -13.73 11.84
CA LEU A 109 15.73 -14.26 11.24
C LEU A 109 15.38 -15.17 10.06
N ASP A 110 15.92 -14.82 8.90
CA ASP A 110 15.81 -15.60 7.69
C ASP A 110 16.74 -16.83 7.71
N VAL A 111 16.65 -17.69 6.70
CA VAL A 111 17.48 -18.90 6.51
C VAL A 111 18.99 -18.61 6.58
N TYR A 112 19.40 -17.38 6.22
CA TYR A 112 20.79 -16.92 6.26
C TYR A 112 21.19 -16.21 7.57
N SER A 113 20.37 -16.32 8.63
CA SER A 113 20.56 -15.57 9.88
C SER A 113 20.64 -14.05 9.68
N SER A 114 19.93 -13.54 8.67
CA SER A 114 19.81 -12.12 8.35
C SER A 114 18.35 -11.67 8.44
N TYR A 115 18.09 -10.37 8.52
CA TYR A 115 16.75 -9.78 8.59
C TYR A 115 16.25 -9.27 7.21
N LEU A 116 16.97 -9.55 6.13
CA LEU A 116 16.74 -8.95 4.81
C LEU A 116 15.40 -9.38 4.18
N PHE A 117 15.15 -10.68 4.05
CA PHE A 117 13.92 -11.21 3.44
C PHE A 117 12.71 -10.90 4.29
N PHE A 118 12.79 -11.01 5.62
CA PHE A 118 11.72 -10.56 6.51
C PHE A 118 11.41 -9.07 6.33
N SER A 119 12.43 -8.21 6.27
CA SER A 119 12.24 -6.77 6.09
C SER A 119 11.60 -6.42 4.74
N LEU A 120 11.90 -7.20 3.69
CA LEU A 120 11.32 -7.01 2.36
C LEU A 120 9.88 -7.54 2.31
N SER A 121 9.65 -8.74 2.85
CA SER A 121 8.36 -9.42 2.82
C SER A 121 7.31 -8.73 3.69
N SER A 122 7.72 -8.11 4.81
CA SER A 122 6.86 -7.31 5.67
C SER A 122 6.32 -6.04 4.99
N ARG A 123 6.95 -5.56 3.91
CA ARG A 123 6.52 -4.39 3.13
C ARG A 123 5.65 -4.75 1.91
N VAL A 124 5.55 -6.03 1.55
CA VAL A 124 4.73 -6.51 0.43
C VAL A 124 3.28 -6.02 0.51
N PRO A 125 2.59 -6.05 1.67
CA PRO A 125 1.25 -5.47 1.78
C PRO A 125 1.16 -4.00 1.36
N GLY A 126 2.14 -3.19 1.75
CA GLY A 126 2.21 -1.78 1.37
C GLY A 126 2.41 -1.58 -0.14
N PHE A 127 3.25 -2.42 -0.77
CA PHE A 127 3.42 -2.39 -2.22
C PHE A 127 2.14 -2.79 -2.96
N CYS A 128 1.45 -3.85 -2.52
CA CYS A 128 0.15 -4.25 -3.05
C CYS A 128 -0.88 -3.12 -2.93
N MET A 129 -0.89 -2.40 -1.80
CA MET A 129 -1.76 -1.26 -1.58
C MET A 129 -1.47 -0.12 -2.55
N LEU A 130 -0.20 0.23 -2.78
CA LEU A 130 0.18 1.27 -3.74
C LEU A 130 -0.22 0.90 -5.17
N ILE A 131 0.04 -0.33 -5.59
CA ILE A 131 -0.32 -0.81 -6.94
C ILE A 131 -1.84 -0.78 -7.11
N SER A 132 -2.59 -1.26 -6.11
CA SER A 132 -4.04 -1.25 -6.14
C SER A 132 -4.61 0.17 -6.19
N ALA A 133 -4.17 1.04 -5.27
CA ALA A 133 -4.60 2.43 -5.20
C ALA A 133 -4.30 3.19 -6.51
N ALA A 134 -3.10 3.03 -7.07
CA ALA A 134 -2.74 3.66 -8.34
C ALA A 134 -3.62 3.16 -9.50
N SER A 135 -3.84 1.85 -9.59
CA SER A 135 -4.63 1.25 -10.66
C SER A 135 -6.09 1.70 -10.60
N ILE A 136 -6.71 1.69 -9.41
CA ILE A 136 -8.10 2.14 -9.26
C ILE A 136 -8.23 3.65 -9.44
N MET A 137 -7.24 4.45 -9.02
CA MET A 137 -7.21 5.89 -9.27
C MET A 137 -7.22 6.19 -10.77
N ILE A 138 -6.35 5.52 -11.54
CA ILE A 138 -6.30 5.68 -13.02
C ILE A 138 -7.65 5.31 -13.63
N PHE A 139 -8.26 4.20 -13.19
CA PHE A 139 -9.60 3.82 -13.64
C PHE A 139 -10.63 4.91 -13.36
N LEU A 140 -10.74 5.38 -12.12
CA LEU A 140 -11.69 6.41 -11.71
C LEU A 140 -11.47 7.73 -12.46
N PHE A 141 -10.21 8.14 -12.64
CA PHE A 141 -9.87 9.33 -13.43
C PHE A 141 -10.31 9.20 -14.88
N THR A 142 -10.08 8.04 -15.50
CA THR A 142 -10.44 7.83 -16.91
C THR A 142 -11.96 7.84 -17.09
N VAL A 143 -12.70 7.20 -16.18
CA VAL A 143 -14.17 7.20 -16.19
C VAL A 143 -14.73 8.62 -15.97
N ALA A 144 -14.22 9.34 -14.97
CA ALA A 144 -14.66 10.70 -14.69
C ALA A 144 -14.34 11.68 -15.84
N TYR A 145 -13.15 11.55 -16.43
CA TYR A 145 -12.72 12.38 -17.55
C TYR A 145 -13.57 12.14 -18.79
N GLY A 146 -13.97 10.90 -19.06
CA GLY A 146 -14.91 10.57 -20.13
C GLY A 146 -16.26 11.27 -19.99
N ARG A 147 -16.70 11.54 -18.75
CA ARG A 147 -18.01 12.17 -18.48
C ARG A 147 -17.97 13.69 -18.41
N TRP A 148 -16.95 14.27 -17.76
CA TRP A 148 -16.79 15.73 -17.61
C TRP A 148 -15.31 16.13 -17.54
N PRO A 149 -14.63 16.27 -18.69
CA PRO A 149 -13.19 16.51 -18.72
C PRO A 149 -12.78 17.83 -18.07
N GLY A 150 -13.55 18.90 -18.31
CA GLY A 150 -13.30 20.22 -17.73
C GLY A 150 -13.36 20.22 -16.20
N GLY A 151 -14.36 19.55 -15.61
CA GLY A 151 -14.50 19.46 -14.15
C GLY A 151 -13.36 18.69 -13.49
N VAL A 152 -12.94 17.58 -14.09
CA VAL A 152 -11.81 16.79 -13.59
C VAL A 152 -10.52 17.62 -13.58
N LEU A 153 -10.24 18.36 -14.66
CA LEU A 153 -9.03 19.20 -14.74
C LEU A 153 -9.06 20.36 -13.73
N ILE A 154 -10.21 21.03 -13.58
CA ILE A 154 -10.38 22.12 -12.59
C ILE A 154 -10.16 21.57 -11.17
N PHE A 155 -10.76 20.42 -10.85
CA PHE A 155 -10.64 19.82 -9.53
C PHE A 155 -9.20 19.36 -9.24
N CYS A 156 -8.54 18.68 -10.18
CA CYS A 156 -7.14 18.30 -10.07
C CYS A 156 -6.22 19.51 -9.90
N GLY A 157 -6.46 20.58 -10.67
CA GLY A 157 -5.70 21.83 -10.57
C GLY A 157 -5.85 22.48 -9.19
N LEU A 158 -7.08 22.54 -8.67
CA LEU A 158 -7.35 23.07 -7.33
C LEU A 158 -6.66 22.24 -6.24
N VAL A 159 -6.78 20.91 -6.29
CA VAL A 159 -6.10 20.03 -5.32
C VAL A 159 -4.58 20.18 -5.41
N GLY A 160 -4.00 20.23 -6.60
CA GLY A 160 -2.57 20.45 -6.81
C GLY A 160 -2.11 21.81 -6.29
N MET A 161 -2.90 22.87 -6.49
CA MET A 161 -2.64 24.19 -5.95
C MET A 161 -2.66 24.19 -4.42
N LEU A 162 -3.64 23.54 -3.79
CA LEU A 162 -3.71 23.42 -2.33
C LEU A 162 -2.52 22.64 -1.76
N MET A 163 -2.11 21.54 -2.39
CA MET A 163 -0.97 20.74 -1.94
C MET A 163 0.37 21.47 -2.09
N THR A 164 0.47 22.38 -3.07
CA THR A 164 1.68 23.20 -3.29
C THR A 164 1.65 24.52 -2.51
N LEU A 165 0.49 24.92 -1.98
CA LEU A 165 0.31 26.16 -1.22
C LEU A 165 1.27 26.26 -0.02
N GLN A 166 1.56 25.15 0.65
CA GLN A 166 2.51 25.11 1.76
C GLN A 166 3.91 25.62 1.36
N PHE A 167 4.35 25.35 0.13
CA PHE A 167 5.66 25.80 -0.37
C PHE A 167 5.64 27.27 -0.80
N LEU A 168 4.47 27.76 -1.23
CA LEU A 168 4.29 29.15 -1.68
C LEU A 168 4.09 30.11 -0.49
N VAL A 169 3.42 29.66 0.58
CA VAL A 169 3.18 30.43 1.81
C VAL A 169 4.43 30.48 2.68
N TYR A 170 5.08 29.33 2.89
CA TYR A 170 6.29 29.25 3.71
C TYR A 170 7.59 29.46 2.93
N GLY A 171 7.47 29.96 1.68
CA GLY A 171 8.54 30.43 0.81
C GLY A 171 9.90 29.81 1.13
N ILE A 172 10.15 28.65 0.54
CA ILE A 172 11.55 28.19 0.39
C ILE A 172 12.32 29.26 -0.38
#